data_AF-A0A1E7DNJ8-F1
#
_entry.id   AF-A0A1E7DNJ8-F1
#
_cell.length_a   1.000
_cell.length_b   1.000
_cell.length_c   1.000
_cell.angle_alpha   90.00
_cell.angle_beta   90.00
_cell.angle_gamma   90.00
#
_symmetry.space_group_name_H-M   'P 1'
#
loop_
_entity.id
_entity.type
_entity.pdbx_description
1 polymer ?
#
loop_
_entity_poly.entity_id
_entity_poly.type
_entity_poly.pdbx_seq_one_letter_code
_entity_poly.pdbx_strand_id
1 'polypeptide(L)'
;MFKKKLFKPFAASLLSFSLLAGSFTPALTTDSTQTAEAALPKTATKVTVNDVVDGDTIKVTYKGNAETVRMILIDTPETKHPDKCVQLYGPEATAYTKKYLLDKKKTVSIELGVQNRDKYGRILAYVYVNETMFNKLLLQNGLARIAVYPPNTQYLDELKNVEAKAKKDKVGIWSNKNAINGGCVPAKKPAPAPKPAPAPKPAPKPAAPKKESFKNCTELRKKYPDGVKKGHPAYDSKHDRDKDGYACEK
;
A
#
# COMPACT_ATOMS: atom_id res chain seq x y z
N MET A 1 -63.74 53.53 -63.46
CA MET A 1 -63.69 52.07 -63.19
C MET A 1 -63.05 51.86 -61.81
N PHE A 2 -63.73 51.08 -60.94
CA PHE A 2 -63.36 50.57 -59.58
C PHE A 2 -62.82 51.59 -58.53
N LYS A 3 -63.57 52.09 -57.51
CA LYS A 3 -64.11 51.46 -56.26
C LYS A 3 -63.04 50.66 -55.49
N LYS A 4 -62.68 50.80 -54.20
CA LYS A 4 -63.27 51.32 -52.93
C LYS A 4 -62.09 51.56 -51.94
N LYS A 5 -62.05 52.65 -51.17
CA LYS A 5 -62.26 52.77 -49.70
C LYS A 5 -61.54 51.77 -48.75
N LEU A 6 -60.89 52.39 -47.73
CA LEU A 6 -60.83 52.05 -46.30
C LEU A 6 -59.67 51.13 -45.80
N PHE A 7 -58.79 51.65 -44.94
CA PHE A 7 -58.77 51.40 -43.49
C PHE A 7 -57.72 52.30 -42.78
N LYS A 8 -58.16 52.95 -41.69
CA LYS A 8 -57.39 53.63 -40.62
C LYS A 8 -56.94 52.56 -39.58
N PRO A 9 -56.32 52.90 -38.43
CA PRO A 9 -55.26 53.87 -38.08
C PRO A 9 -54.12 53.17 -37.27
N PHE A 10 -53.09 53.89 -36.82
CA PHE A 10 -52.71 53.94 -35.39
C PHE A 10 -51.54 54.91 -35.19
N ALA A 11 -51.75 55.88 -34.31
CA ALA A 11 -50.74 56.81 -33.82
C ALA A 11 -50.03 56.21 -32.60
N ALA A 12 -48.75 56.53 -32.40
CA ALA A 12 -48.09 56.72 -31.11
C ALA A 12 -46.62 57.10 -31.38
N SER A 13 -46.26 58.37 -31.25
CA SER A 13 -45.80 59.02 -30.01
C SER A 13 -44.33 58.69 -29.71
N LEU A 14 -43.45 59.59 -30.18
CA LEU A 14 -42.05 59.69 -29.76
C LEU A 14 -42.01 60.10 -28.28
N LEU A 15 -41.68 59.14 -27.41
CA LEU A 15 -41.36 59.38 -26.01
C LEU A 15 -39.84 59.30 -25.86
N SER A 16 -39.23 60.47 -25.63
CA SER A 16 -37.82 60.64 -25.32
C SER A 16 -37.44 59.82 -24.10
N PHE A 17 -36.60 58.80 -24.30
CA PHE A 17 -36.00 58.03 -23.23
C PHE A 17 -34.88 58.85 -22.58
N SER A 18 -35.17 59.43 -21.42
CA SER A 18 -34.16 60.03 -20.56
C SER A 18 -33.27 58.91 -20.01
N LEU A 19 -31.97 58.94 -20.35
CA LEU A 19 -30.96 58.08 -19.75
C LEU A 19 -30.87 58.40 -18.24
N LEU A 20 -31.47 57.54 -17.42
CA LEU A 20 -31.04 57.37 -16.04
C LEU A 20 -30.03 56.20 -16.04
N ALA A 21 -28.75 56.54 -15.93
CA ALA A 21 -27.69 55.59 -15.63
C ALA A 21 -27.89 55.07 -14.21
N GLY A 22 -28.73 54.04 -14.06
CA GLY A 22 -28.79 53.22 -12.86
C GLY A 22 -27.59 52.29 -12.86
N SER A 23 -26.66 52.53 -11.95
CA SER A 23 -25.54 51.63 -11.65
C SER A 23 -26.12 50.31 -11.11
N PHE A 24 -26.45 49.39 -12.01
CA PHE A 24 -26.76 48.02 -11.64
C PHE A 24 -25.43 47.37 -11.24
N THR A 25 -25.09 47.46 -9.97
CA THR A 25 -24.10 46.57 -9.37
C THR A 25 -24.70 45.17 -9.42
N PRO A 26 -24.15 44.23 -10.21
CA PRO A 26 -24.56 42.86 -10.05
C PRO A 26 -24.08 42.46 -8.66
N ALA A 27 -25.01 42.26 -7.74
CA ALA A 27 -24.74 41.53 -6.52
C ALA A 27 -24.30 40.14 -6.99
N LEU A 28 -22.99 39.91 -7.00
CA LEU A 28 -22.39 38.61 -7.08
C LEU A 28 -22.91 37.83 -5.88
N THR A 29 -24.07 37.19 -6.04
CA THR A 29 -24.45 36.06 -5.22
C THR A 29 -23.48 34.97 -5.62
N THR A 30 -22.34 34.94 -4.92
CA THR A 30 -21.53 33.75 -4.83
C THR A 30 -22.43 32.70 -4.19
N ASP A 31 -23.14 31.95 -5.04
CA ASP A 31 -23.69 30.67 -4.66
C ASP A 31 -22.49 29.74 -4.48
N SER A 32 -21.77 29.99 -3.39
CA SER A 32 -20.75 29.12 -2.87
C SER A 32 -21.50 27.89 -2.41
N THR A 33 -21.71 26.97 -3.35
CA THR A 33 -21.82 25.54 -3.05
C THR A 33 -20.48 25.12 -2.45
N GLN A 34 -20.25 25.56 -1.22
CA GLN A 34 -19.18 25.14 -0.36
C GLN A 34 -19.50 23.67 -0.11
N THR A 35 -18.88 22.82 -0.91
CA THR A 35 -18.89 21.37 -0.70
C THR A 35 -18.22 21.20 0.66
N ALA A 36 -19.03 21.11 1.71
CA ALA A 36 -18.54 20.86 3.06
C ALA A 36 -17.63 19.63 2.96
N GLU A 37 -16.35 19.85 3.23
CA GLU A 37 -15.37 18.77 3.28
C GLU A 37 -15.90 17.78 4.33
N ALA A 38 -16.24 16.57 3.86
CA ALA A 38 -16.99 15.62 4.67
C ALA A 38 -16.16 15.26 5.91
N ALA A 39 -16.66 15.63 7.09
CA ALA A 39 -16.04 15.29 8.36
C ALA A 39 -15.95 13.76 8.53
N LEU A 40 -14.94 13.30 9.26
CA LEU A 40 -14.75 11.88 9.56
C LEU A 40 -16.02 11.28 10.21
N PRO A 41 -16.51 10.11 9.77
CA PRO A 41 -17.67 9.47 10.39
C PRO A 41 -17.45 9.19 11.87
N LYS A 42 -18.48 9.40 12.69
CA LYS A 42 -18.42 9.14 14.15
C LYS A 42 -18.14 7.66 14.49
N THR A 43 -18.48 6.78 13.57
CA THR A 43 -18.27 5.32 13.60
C THR A 43 -16.84 4.92 13.24
N ALA A 44 -16.03 5.84 12.70
CA ALA A 44 -14.66 5.56 12.32
C ALA A 44 -13.76 5.38 13.55
N THR A 45 -12.98 4.30 13.55
CA THR A 45 -12.03 3.97 14.62
C THR A 45 -10.61 4.12 14.10
N LYS A 46 -9.75 4.83 14.85
CA LYS A 46 -8.33 4.97 14.52
C LYS A 46 -7.62 3.61 14.56
N VAL A 47 -6.73 3.39 13.59
CA VAL A 47 -5.89 2.19 13.48
C VAL A 47 -4.43 2.54 13.18
N THR A 48 -3.54 1.58 13.44
CA THR A 48 -2.16 1.65 12.95
C THR A 48 -2.02 0.76 11.73
N VAL A 49 -1.56 1.30 10.61
CA VAL A 49 -1.28 0.50 9.40
C VAL A 49 0.13 -0.09 9.51
N ASN A 50 0.20 -1.42 9.49
CA ASN A 50 1.44 -2.17 9.65
C ASN A 50 2.07 -2.50 8.30
N ASP A 51 1.23 -2.80 7.30
CA ASP A 51 1.68 -3.20 5.96
C ASP A 51 0.59 -2.94 4.92
N VAL A 52 0.98 -2.90 3.64
CA VAL A 52 0.09 -2.76 2.49
C VAL A 52 0.34 -3.94 1.55
N VAL A 53 -0.68 -4.79 1.40
CA VAL A 53 -0.60 -6.01 0.59
C VAL A 53 -0.68 -5.64 -0.90
N ASP A 54 -1.70 -4.87 -1.26
CA ASP A 54 -1.97 -4.33 -2.59
C ASP A 54 -2.72 -2.99 -2.48
N GLY A 55 -3.34 -2.51 -3.57
CA GLY A 55 -4.00 -1.21 -3.60
C GLY A 55 -5.21 -1.08 -2.66
N ASP A 56 -5.93 -2.17 -2.38
CA ASP A 56 -7.19 -2.15 -1.62
C ASP A 56 -7.19 -3.06 -0.38
N THR A 57 -6.07 -3.70 -0.10
CA THR A 57 -5.88 -4.60 1.04
C THR A 57 -4.70 -4.15 1.90
N ILE A 58 -4.98 -3.88 3.18
CA ILE A 58 -3.98 -3.43 4.16
C ILE A 58 -3.98 -4.32 5.39
N LYS A 59 -2.85 -4.37 6.10
CA LYS A 59 -2.74 -4.99 7.42
C LYS A 59 -2.65 -3.91 8.48
N VAL A 60 -3.46 -4.03 9.52
CA VAL A 60 -3.59 -3.02 10.58
C VAL A 60 -3.53 -3.66 11.96
N THR A 61 -3.20 -2.84 12.96
CA THR A 61 -3.51 -3.15 14.35
C THR A 61 -4.87 -2.51 14.68
N TYR A 62 -5.89 -3.34 14.87
CA TYR A 62 -7.24 -2.91 15.22
C TYR A 62 -7.62 -3.52 16.57
N LYS A 63 -7.95 -2.67 17.55
CA LYS A 63 -8.29 -3.09 18.93
C LYS A 63 -7.25 -4.05 19.54
N GLY A 64 -5.97 -3.81 19.27
CA GLY A 64 -4.85 -4.62 19.78
C GLY A 64 -4.50 -5.85 18.94
N ASN A 65 -5.31 -6.23 17.95
CA ASN A 65 -5.08 -7.42 17.14
C ASN A 65 -4.55 -7.07 15.75
N ALA A 66 -3.68 -7.93 15.20
CA ALA A 66 -3.26 -7.85 13.82
C ALA A 66 -4.39 -8.35 12.91
N GLU A 67 -4.90 -7.46 12.06
CA GLU A 67 -6.07 -7.70 11.21
C GLU A 67 -5.74 -7.34 9.76
N THR A 68 -6.41 -8.01 8.83
CA THR A 68 -6.36 -7.65 7.40
C THR A 68 -7.67 -6.96 7.03
N VAL A 69 -7.59 -5.80 6.40
CA VAL A 69 -8.73 -5.00 5.97
C VAL A 69 -8.82 -5.04 4.44
N ARG A 70 -9.98 -5.39 3.91
CA ARG A 70 -10.34 -5.22 2.50
C ARG A 70 -11.26 -4.00 2.37
N MET A 71 -10.84 -3.04 1.55
CA MET A 71 -11.58 -1.80 1.35
C MET A 71 -12.90 -2.05 0.61
N ILE A 72 -14.02 -1.60 1.18
CA ILE A 72 -15.35 -1.81 0.61
C ILE A 72 -15.54 -0.95 -0.66
N LEU A 73 -16.35 -1.45 -1.59
CA LEU A 73 -16.82 -0.75 -2.80
C LEU A 73 -15.76 -0.49 -3.86
N ILE A 74 -14.51 -0.90 -3.64
CA ILE A 74 -13.43 -0.69 -4.59
C ILE A 74 -12.67 -1.98 -4.87
N ASP A 75 -12.15 -2.11 -6.09
CA ASP A 75 -11.24 -3.18 -6.50
C ASP A 75 -10.12 -2.60 -7.35
N THR A 76 -8.89 -2.85 -6.92
CA THR A 76 -7.68 -2.37 -7.57
C THR A 76 -7.13 -3.43 -8.52
N PRO A 77 -6.44 -3.05 -9.61
CA PRO A 77 -5.85 -4.03 -10.50
C PRO A 77 -4.86 -4.95 -9.75
N GLU A 78 -5.00 -6.26 -9.98
CA GLU A 78 -4.29 -7.32 -9.26
C GLU A 78 -2.78 -7.30 -9.50
N THR A 79 -1.99 -7.54 -8.46
CA THR A 79 -0.51 -7.51 -8.52
C THR A 79 0.18 -8.71 -7.87
N LYS A 80 -0.51 -9.50 -7.06
CA LYS A 80 0.06 -10.50 -6.16
C LYS A 80 -0.46 -11.91 -6.38
N HIS A 81 -1.51 -12.10 -7.17
CA HIS A 81 -2.01 -13.44 -7.45
C HIS A 81 -0.97 -14.28 -8.22
N PRO A 82 -0.54 -15.44 -7.71
CA PRO A 82 0.60 -16.21 -8.26
C PRO A 82 0.39 -16.65 -9.71
N ASP A 83 -0.85 -17.01 -10.06
CA ASP A 83 -1.20 -17.50 -11.40
C ASP A 83 -1.66 -16.41 -12.37
N LYS A 84 -1.68 -15.14 -11.93
CA LYS A 84 -2.10 -14.01 -12.77
C LYS A 84 -0.92 -13.11 -13.05
N CYS A 85 -0.95 -12.51 -14.24
CA CYS A 85 -0.04 -11.44 -14.59
C CYS A 85 -0.33 -10.18 -13.74
N VAL A 86 0.68 -9.31 -13.63
CA VAL A 86 0.54 -8.02 -12.94
C VAL A 86 -0.28 -7.09 -13.83
N GLN A 87 -1.47 -6.72 -13.37
CA GLN A 87 -2.38 -5.88 -14.13
C GLN A 87 -1.85 -4.44 -14.23
N LEU A 88 -2.14 -3.78 -15.36
CA LEU A 88 -1.82 -2.37 -15.55
C LEU A 88 -2.48 -1.52 -14.45
N TYR A 89 -1.75 -0.52 -13.94
CA TYR A 89 -2.13 0.35 -12.80
C TYR A 89 -2.18 -0.33 -11.43
N GLY A 90 -1.94 -1.65 -11.34
CA GLY A 90 -1.87 -2.36 -10.06
C GLY A 90 -0.69 -1.91 -9.19
N PRO A 91 0.56 -1.89 -9.73
CA PRO A 91 1.71 -1.38 -8.99
C PRO A 91 1.54 0.07 -8.53
N GLU A 92 0.93 0.90 -9.37
CA GLU A 92 0.62 2.31 -9.11
C GLU A 92 -0.41 2.45 -7.98
N ALA A 93 -1.47 1.65 -7.99
CA ALA A 93 -2.45 1.58 -6.90
C ALA A 93 -1.77 1.19 -5.57
N THR A 94 -0.95 0.14 -5.59
CA THR A 94 -0.21 -0.32 -4.40
C THR A 94 0.76 0.76 -3.89
N ALA A 95 1.49 1.42 -4.77
CA ALA A 95 2.41 2.49 -4.41
C ALA A 95 1.68 3.71 -3.83
N TYR A 96 0.53 4.06 -4.40
CA TYR A 96 -0.34 5.11 -3.89
C TYR A 96 -0.82 4.79 -2.46
N THR A 97 -1.32 3.58 -2.23
CA THR A 97 -1.74 3.11 -0.90
C THR A 97 -0.61 3.15 0.12
N LYS A 98 0.59 2.68 -0.25
CA LYS A 98 1.78 2.79 0.62
C LYS A 98 2.14 4.22 0.97
N LYS A 99 2.18 5.11 -0.03
CA LYS A 99 2.53 6.53 0.15
C LYS A 99 1.61 7.25 1.15
N TYR A 100 0.32 6.93 1.14
CA TYR A 100 -0.64 7.61 2.01
C TYR A 100 -0.81 6.93 3.36
N LEU A 101 -0.91 5.60 3.40
CA LEU A 101 -1.32 4.89 4.61
C LEU A 101 -0.15 4.47 5.51
N LEU A 102 1.08 4.43 5.00
CA LEU A 102 2.28 4.19 5.81
C LEU A 102 2.99 5.47 6.25
N ASP A 103 2.48 6.64 5.85
CA ASP A 103 3.03 7.92 6.30
C ASP A 103 2.65 8.19 7.75
N LYS A 104 3.65 8.15 8.64
CA LYS A 104 3.50 8.36 10.09
C LYS A 104 2.97 9.75 10.46
N LYS A 105 2.98 10.71 9.53
CA LYS A 105 2.40 12.05 9.73
C LYS A 105 0.89 12.09 9.50
N LYS A 106 0.30 11.03 8.93
CA LYS A 106 -1.13 10.93 8.66
C LYS A 106 -1.82 10.05 9.68
N THR A 107 -3.06 10.38 10.01
CA THR A 107 -3.91 9.51 10.85
C THR A 107 -4.70 8.58 9.94
N VAL A 108 -4.77 7.29 10.26
CA VAL A 108 -5.62 6.34 9.53
C VAL A 108 -6.73 5.84 10.43
N SER A 109 -7.95 5.85 9.91
CA SER A 109 -9.14 5.34 10.58
C SER A 109 -9.91 4.40 9.66
N ILE A 110 -10.67 3.48 10.24
CA ILE A 110 -11.55 2.57 9.51
C ILE A 110 -12.98 2.70 10.02
N GLU A 111 -13.94 2.75 9.10
CA GLU A 111 -15.37 2.60 9.38
C GLU A 111 -15.82 1.24 8.87
N LEU A 112 -16.33 0.39 9.76
CA LEU A 112 -16.78 -0.95 9.40
C LEU A 112 -18.04 -0.90 8.53
N GLY A 113 -18.12 -1.81 7.56
CA GLY A 113 -19.36 -2.06 6.84
C GLY A 113 -20.44 -2.70 7.73
N VAL A 114 -21.68 -2.67 7.26
CA VAL A 114 -22.81 -3.41 7.86
C VAL A 114 -22.46 -4.87 8.06
N GLN A 115 -21.92 -5.51 7.02
CA GLN A 115 -21.19 -6.76 7.14
C GLN A 115 -19.72 -6.44 7.40
N ASN A 116 -19.21 -6.79 8.58
CA ASN A 116 -17.88 -6.38 9.02
C ASN A 116 -16.76 -7.34 8.61
N ARG A 117 -17.08 -8.56 8.14
CA ARG A 117 -16.09 -9.53 7.67
C ARG A 117 -16.55 -10.30 6.43
N ASP A 118 -15.59 -10.65 5.59
CA ASP A 118 -15.83 -11.55 4.46
C ASP A 118 -15.59 -13.04 4.84
N LYS A 119 -15.82 -13.94 3.87
CA LYS A 119 -15.62 -15.39 4.03
C LYS A 119 -14.17 -15.81 4.30
N TYR A 120 -13.20 -14.92 4.07
CA TYR A 120 -11.79 -15.16 4.34
C TYR A 120 -11.37 -14.59 5.71
N GLY A 121 -12.31 -14.04 6.47
CA GLY A 121 -12.07 -13.44 7.77
C GLY A 121 -11.49 -12.03 7.73
N ARG A 122 -11.34 -11.40 6.56
CA ARG A 122 -10.84 -10.03 6.45
C ARG A 122 -11.90 -9.06 6.94
N ILE A 123 -11.48 -8.01 7.64
CA ILE A 123 -12.34 -6.89 7.99
C ILE A 123 -12.78 -6.17 6.70
N LEU A 124 -14.07 -5.88 6.59
CA LEU A 124 -14.64 -5.05 5.54
C LEU A 124 -14.83 -3.64 6.09
N ALA A 125 -14.10 -2.67 5.54
CA ALA A 125 -14.18 -1.28 5.99
C ALA A 125 -13.99 -0.24 4.88
N TYR A 126 -14.54 0.96 5.10
CA TYR A 126 -14.11 2.19 4.45
C TYR A 126 -12.89 2.72 5.20
N VAL A 127 -11.85 3.10 4.47
CA VAL A 127 -10.59 3.59 5.06
C VAL A 127 -10.54 5.10 4.90
N TYR A 128 -10.10 5.79 5.94
CA TYR A 128 -9.92 7.23 5.97
C TYR A 128 -8.47 7.55 6.26
N VAL A 129 -7.92 8.51 5.53
CA VAL A 129 -6.63 9.13 5.81
C VAL A 129 -6.87 10.58 6.20
N ASN A 130 -6.51 10.93 7.42
CA ASN A 130 -7.01 12.10 8.14
C ASN A 130 -8.54 12.07 8.16
N GLU A 131 -9.19 12.97 7.42
CA GLU A 131 -10.66 13.03 7.31
C GLU A 131 -11.16 12.63 5.91
N THR A 132 -10.25 12.33 5.00
CA THR A 132 -10.58 12.00 3.60
C THR A 132 -10.76 10.50 3.44
N MET A 133 -11.89 10.08 2.86
CA MET A 133 -12.11 8.67 2.50
C MET A 133 -11.10 8.22 1.43
N PHE A 134 -10.21 7.31 1.81
CA PHE A 134 -9.16 6.80 0.95
C PHE A 134 -9.69 5.98 -0.23
N ASN A 135 -10.82 5.26 -0.04
CA ASN A 135 -11.51 4.53 -1.11
C ASN A 135 -11.87 5.48 -2.27
N LYS A 136 -12.36 6.69 -1.94
CA LYS A 136 -12.66 7.75 -2.89
C LYS A 136 -11.41 8.26 -3.60
N LEU A 137 -10.30 8.46 -2.88
CA LEU A 137 -9.04 8.90 -3.48
C LEU A 137 -8.53 7.92 -4.54
N LEU A 138 -8.63 6.61 -4.29
CA LEU A 138 -8.26 5.59 -5.28
C LEU A 138 -9.12 5.68 -6.55
N LEU A 139 -10.43 5.86 -6.42
CA LEU A 139 -11.33 6.02 -7.57
C LEU A 139 -11.07 7.34 -8.32
N GLN A 140 -10.87 8.45 -7.60
CA GLN A 140 -10.57 9.77 -8.19
C GLN A 140 -9.31 9.74 -9.06
N ASN A 141 -8.28 8.99 -8.63
CA ASN A 141 -7.03 8.84 -9.36
C ASN A 141 -7.07 7.71 -10.40
N GLY A 142 -8.25 7.10 -10.63
CA GLY A 142 -8.40 6.00 -11.59
C GLY A 142 -7.55 4.79 -11.25
N LEU A 143 -7.29 4.53 -9.97
CA LEU A 143 -6.47 3.41 -9.48
C LEU A 143 -7.31 2.24 -8.96
N ALA A 144 -8.62 2.41 -8.88
CA ALA A 144 -9.57 1.36 -8.53
C ALA A 144 -10.82 1.45 -9.41
N ARG A 145 -11.63 0.39 -9.40
CA ARG A 145 -12.99 0.33 -9.97
C ARG A 145 -14.01 0.11 -8.87
N ILE A 146 -15.27 0.47 -9.13
CA ILE A 146 -16.37 0.11 -8.24
C ILE A 146 -16.56 -1.41 -8.22
N ALA A 147 -16.62 -1.99 -7.02
CA ALA A 147 -16.89 -3.41 -6.80
C ALA A 147 -17.94 -3.59 -5.69
N VAL A 148 -19.16 -3.98 -6.07
CA VAL A 148 -20.32 -3.99 -5.16
C VAL A 148 -20.55 -5.38 -4.59
N TYR A 149 -20.49 -5.47 -3.25
CA TYR A 149 -20.82 -6.68 -2.49
C TYR A 149 -21.81 -6.31 -1.38
N PRO A 150 -23.12 -6.51 -1.59
CA PRO A 150 -24.13 -6.26 -0.56
C PRO A 150 -23.87 -7.08 0.71
N PRO A 151 -24.25 -6.58 1.90
CA PRO A 151 -25.07 -5.40 2.16
C PRO A 151 -24.28 -4.07 2.24
N ASN A 152 -22.97 -4.07 2.00
CA ASN A 152 -22.12 -2.91 2.22
C ASN A 152 -22.19 -1.89 1.06
N THR A 153 -23.24 -1.07 1.03
CA THR A 153 -23.51 -0.12 -0.06
C THR A 153 -23.67 1.33 0.39
N GLN A 154 -23.35 1.65 1.64
CA GLN A 154 -23.56 2.97 2.27
C GLN A 154 -23.09 4.16 1.42
N TYR A 155 -21.91 4.05 0.77
CA TYR A 155 -21.31 5.12 -0.04
C TYR A 155 -21.38 4.86 -1.56
N LEU A 156 -22.22 3.93 -2.02
CA LEU A 156 -22.18 3.48 -3.41
C LEU A 156 -22.45 4.61 -4.42
N ASP A 157 -23.45 5.44 -4.17
CA ASP A 157 -23.83 6.48 -5.13
C ASP A 157 -22.77 7.59 -5.21
N GLU A 158 -22.18 7.98 -4.08
CA GLU A 158 -21.06 8.92 -4.06
C GLU A 158 -19.87 8.36 -4.86
N LEU A 159 -19.47 7.12 -4.57
CA LEU A 159 -18.29 6.52 -5.20
C LEU A 159 -18.52 6.23 -6.69
N LYS A 160 -19.75 5.90 -7.12
CA LYS A 160 -20.11 5.81 -8.54
C LYS A 160 -19.92 7.13 -9.26
N ASN A 161 -20.34 8.24 -8.67
CA ASN A 161 -20.16 9.57 -9.26
C ASN A 161 -18.67 9.93 -9.39
N VAL A 162 -17.87 9.57 -8.39
CA VAL A 162 -16.42 9.73 -8.41
C VAL A 162 -15.78 8.93 -9.54
N GLU A 163 -16.13 7.64 -9.67
CA GLU A 163 -15.62 6.79 -10.75
C GLU A 163 -16.06 7.31 -12.14
N ALA A 164 -17.32 7.75 -12.28
CA ALA A 164 -17.83 8.33 -13.51
C ALA A 164 -17.05 9.58 -13.95
N LYS A 165 -16.66 10.43 -13.00
CA LYS A 165 -15.77 11.57 -13.28
C LYS A 165 -14.38 11.11 -13.73
N ALA A 166 -13.75 10.17 -13.03
CA ALA A 166 -12.45 9.63 -13.43
C ALA A 166 -12.48 8.98 -14.83
N LYS A 167 -13.59 8.32 -15.18
CA LYS A 167 -13.86 7.77 -16.52
C LYS A 167 -13.93 8.87 -17.58
N LYS A 168 -14.73 9.90 -17.34
CA LYS A 168 -14.89 11.05 -18.24
C LYS A 168 -13.54 11.75 -18.49
N ASP A 169 -12.78 11.94 -17.43
CA ASP A 169 -11.49 12.64 -17.45
C ASP A 169 -10.34 11.72 -17.91
N LYS A 170 -10.63 10.44 -18.22
CA LYS A 170 -9.67 9.43 -18.67
C LYS A 170 -8.46 9.33 -17.75
N VAL A 171 -8.68 9.26 -16.44
CA VAL A 171 -7.62 9.18 -15.43
C VAL A 171 -7.23 7.71 -15.16
N GLY A 172 -5.95 7.43 -14.96
CA GLY A 172 -5.45 6.12 -14.53
C GLY A 172 -5.89 5.00 -15.48
N ILE A 173 -6.53 3.96 -14.93
CA ILE A 173 -7.13 2.83 -15.67
C ILE A 173 -7.91 3.32 -16.90
N TRP A 174 -8.67 4.42 -16.76
CA TRP A 174 -9.57 4.92 -17.79
C TRP A 174 -8.85 5.64 -18.95
N SER A 175 -7.55 5.91 -18.82
CA SER A 175 -6.72 6.45 -19.92
C SER A 175 -6.33 5.39 -20.95
N ASN A 176 -6.45 4.10 -20.61
CA ASN A 176 -5.86 3.01 -21.37
C ASN A 176 -6.87 1.88 -21.61
N LYS A 177 -7.24 1.64 -22.88
CA LYS A 177 -8.19 0.58 -23.27
C LYS A 177 -7.75 -0.82 -22.82
N ASN A 178 -6.46 -1.13 -22.88
CA ASN A 178 -5.96 -2.41 -22.42
C ASN A 178 -6.15 -2.56 -20.91
N ALA A 179 -5.84 -1.52 -20.13
CA ALA A 179 -6.07 -1.54 -18.69
C ALA A 179 -7.55 -1.68 -18.34
N ILE A 180 -8.45 -0.95 -19.02
CA ILE A 180 -9.90 -1.07 -18.86
C ILE A 180 -10.34 -2.53 -18.99
N ASN A 181 -9.82 -3.24 -19.99
CA ASN A 181 -10.12 -4.65 -20.29
C ASN A 181 -9.34 -5.66 -19.42
N GLY A 182 -8.74 -5.22 -18.31
CA GLY A 182 -7.98 -6.10 -17.42
C GLY A 182 -6.63 -6.55 -17.95
N GLY A 183 -6.13 -5.85 -18.98
CA GLY A 183 -4.83 -6.07 -19.58
C GLY A 183 -3.71 -5.95 -18.55
N CYS A 184 -2.70 -6.77 -18.75
CA CYS A 184 -1.59 -6.90 -17.84
C CYS A 184 -0.28 -6.79 -18.57
N VAL A 185 0.76 -6.40 -17.83
CA VAL A 185 2.11 -6.68 -18.28
C VAL A 185 2.36 -8.16 -17.99
N PRO A 186 2.84 -8.95 -18.98
CA PRO A 186 3.31 -10.29 -18.70
C PRO A 186 4.28 -10.19 -17.53
N ALA A 187 4.12 -11.04 -16.51
CA ALA A 187 5.06 -11.07 -15.42
C ALA A 187 6.46 -11.15 -16.06
N LYS A 188 7.30 -10.13 -15.84
CA LYS A 188 8.71 -10.24 -16.19
C LYS A 188 9.13 -11.52 -15.48
N LYS A 189 9.47 -12.57 -16.25
CA LYS A 189 9.98 -13.83 -15.69
C LYS A 189 10.91 -13.40 -14.56
N PRO A 190 10.67 -13.83 -13.30
CA PRO A 190 11.48 -13.37 -12.20
C PRO A 190 12.92 -13.43 -12.69
N ALA A 191 13.65 -12.30 -12.63
CA ALA A 191 15.09 -12.40 -12.73
C ALA A 191 15.44 -13.54 -11.76
N PRO A 192 16.16 -14.58 -12.22
CA PRO A 192 16.48 -15.71 -11.36
C PRO A 192 16.85 -15.11 -10.02
N ALA A 193 16.16 -15.52 -8.94
CA ALA A 193 16.45 -14.99 -7.62
C ALA A 193 17.97 -14.92 -7.53
N PRO A 194 18.56 -13.74 -7.24
CA PRO A 194 20.02 -13.63 -7.20
C PRO A 194 20.47 -14.83 -6.39
N LYS A 195 21.24 -15.73 -7.04
CA LYS A 195 21.68 -16.99 -6.45
C LYS A 195 22.03 -16.62 -5.02
N PRO A 196 21.40 -17.26 -3.99
CA PRO A 196 21.57 -16.84 -2.61
C PRO A 196 23.01 -16.46 -2.44
N ALA A 197 23.29 -15.20 -2.10
CA ALA A 197 24.66 -14.78 -1.87
C ALA A 197 25.25 -15.90 -1.02
N PRO A 198 26.29 -16.62 -1.50
CA PRO A 198 26.74 -17.83 -0.85
C PRO A 198 26.80 -17.50 0.62
N ALA A 199 26.06 -18.27 1.44
CA ALA A 199 25.96 -18.03 2.88
C ALA A 199 27.36 -17.58 3.32
N PRO A 200 27.50 -16.42 4.00
CA PRO A 200 28.82 -15.90 4.32
C PRO A 200 29.63 -17.08 4.80
N LYS A 201 30.71 -17.42 4.06
CA LYS A 201 31.53 -18.60 4.34
C LYS A 201 31.62 -18.63 5.87
N PRO A 202 31.22 -19.73 6.55
CA PRO A 202 31.31 -19.79 7.99
C PRO A 202 32.66 -19.21 8.35
N ALA A 203 32.66 -18.16 9.19
CA ALA A 203 33.89 -17.50 9.58
C ALA A 203 34.92 -18.60 9.84
N PRO A 204 36.11 -18.56 9.21
CA PRO A 204 37.04 -19.68 9.29
C PRO A 204 37.15 -20.04 10.76
N LYS A 205 36.75 -21.28 11.09
CA LYS A 205 36.95 -21.86 12.41
C LYS A 205 38.38 -21.51 12.80
N PRO A 206 38.64 -20.96 14.01
CA PRO A 206 40.00 -20.61 14.43
C PRO A 206 40.92 -21.73 14.02
N ALA A 207 41.96 -21.42 13.24
CA ALA A 207 42.86 -22.43 12.71
C ALA A 207 43.22 -23.37 13.86
N ALA A 208 42.92 -24.67 13.68
CA ALA A 208 43.27 -25.66 14.69
C ALA A 208 44.76 -25.45 15.02
N PRO A 209 45.12 -25.32 16.30
CA PRO A 209 46.50 -25.02 16.66
C PRO A 209 47.40 -26.11 16.07
N LYS A 210 48.50 -25.69 15.44
CA LYS A 210 49.44 -26.61 14.78
C LYS A 210 49.84 -27.69 15.78
N LYS A 211 49.57 -28.96 15.45
CA LYS A 211 49.99 -30.08 16.29
C LYS A 211 51.52 -30.05 16.44
N GLU A 212 52.00 -30.05 17.66
CA GLU A 212 53.42 -30.08 17.98
C GLU A 212 53.74 -31.49 18.47
N SER A 213 54.58 -32.23 17.74
CA SER A 213 54.94 -33.61 18.11
C SER A 213 56.32 -33.64 18.73
N PHE A 214 56.41 -34.21 19.93
CA PHE A 214 57.67 -34.44 20.63
C PHE A 214 58.11 -35.90 20.46
N LYS A 215 59.43 -36.14 20.50
CA LYS A 215 60.00 -37.49 20.38
C LYS A 215 59.74 -38.35 21.63
N ASN A 216 59.73 -37.73 22.81
CA ASN A 216 59.48 -38.36 24.09
C ASN A 216 59.07 -37.30 25.14
N CYS A 217 58.69 -37.76 26.34
CA CYS A 217 58.26 -36.89 27.42
C CYS A 217 59.35 -35.96 27.97
N THR A 218 60.64 -36.32 27.84
CA THR A 218 61.74 -35.46 28.28
C THR A 218 61.80 -34.18 27.44
N GLU A 219 61.66 -34.30 26.12
CA GLU A 219 61.64 -33.13 25.23
C GLU A 219 60.34 -32.32 25.38
N LEU A 220 59.21 -32.99 25.58
CA LEU A 220 57.93 -32.31 25.81
C LEU A 220 57.99 -31.44 27.08
N ARG A 221 58.52 -31.99 28.18
CA ARG A 221 58.59 -31.29 29.48
C ARG A 221 59.56 -30.11 29.52
N LYS A 222 60.51 -30.01 28.57
CA LYS A 222 61.31 -28.78 28.41
C LYS A 222 60.43 -27.57 28.08
N LYS A 223 59.32 -27.80 27.38
CA LYS A 223 58.36 -26.75 26.97
C LYS A 223 57.11 -26.74 27.84
N TYR A 224 56.65 -27.90 28.31
CA TYR A 224 55.47 -28.08 29.16
C TYR A 224 55.81 -28.93 30.39
N PRO A 225 56.43 -28.34 31.44
CA PRO A 225 57.01 -29.08 32.57
C PRO A 225 56.06 -30.04 33.28
N ASP A 226 54.77 -29.70 33.29
CA ASP A 226 53.71 -30.44 33.99
C ASP A 226 52.93 -31.39 33.07
N GLY A 227 53.38 -31.59 31.83
CA GLY A 227 52.65 -32.35 30.83
C GLY A 227 51.52 -31.55 30.17
N VAL A 228 50.71 -32.22 29.35
CA VAL A 228 49.65 -31.57 28.56
C VAL A 228 48.38 -32.40 28.53
N LYS A 229 47.22 -31.76 28.68
CA LYS A 229 45.91 -32.42 28.64
C LYS A 229 45.45 -32.74 27.22
N LYS A 230 44.61 -33.78 27.09
CA LYS A 230 43.87 -34.12 25.87
C LYS A 230 43.14 -32.90 25.29
N GLY A 231 43.47 -32.56 24.06
CA GLY A 231 43.01 -31.35 23.37
C GLY A 231 44.08 -30.26 23.23
N HIS A 232 45.17 -30.34 23.99
CA HIS A 232 46.33 -29.48 23.81
C HIS A 232 47.07 -29.81 22.50
N PRO A 233 47.65 -28.83 21.77
CA PRO A 233 48.31 -29.07 20.48
C PRO A 233 49.49 -30.05 20.54
N ALA A 234 50.12 -30.14 21.71
CA ALA A 234 51.24 -31.05 21.98
C ALA A 234 50.82 -32.44 22.53
N TYR A 235 49.52 -32.68 22.72
CA TYR A 235 49.04 -33.95 23.27
C TYR A 235 49.16 -35.07 22.23
N ASP A 236 49.76 -36.18 22.65
CA ASP A 236 49.85 -37.41 21.88
C ASP A 236 49.57 -38.58 22.83
N SER A 237 48.62 -39.46 22.47
CA SER A 237 48.21 -40.59 23.30
C SER A 237 49.34 -41.59 23.56
N LYS A 238 50.40 -41.59 22.75
CA LYS A 238 51.59 -42.44 23.02
C LYS A 238 52.36 -42.02 24.27
N HIS A 239 52.13 -40.79 24.73
CA HIS A 239 52.77 -40.19 25.89
C HIS A 239 51.88 -40.16 27.14
N ASP A 240 50.62 -40.58 27.01
CA ASP A 240 49.61 -40.71 28.06
C ASP A 240 49.56 -42.19 28.47
N ARG A 241 50.44 -42.56 29.41
CA ARG A 241 50.78 -43.97 29.70
C ARG A 241 49.63 -44.70 30.37
N ASP A 242 48.92 -44.01 31.25
CA ASP A 242 47.80 -44.49 32.07
C ASP A 242 46.42 -44.14 31.50
N LYS A 243 46.37 -43.37 30.40
CA LYS A 243 45.16 -43.09 29.60
C LYS A 243 44.12 -42.29 30.36
N ASP A 244 44.55 -41.46 31.30
CA ASP A 244 43.69 -40.57 32.06
C ASP A 244 43.35 -39.27 31.29
N GLY A 245 44.02 -39.05 30.16
CA GLY A 245 43.89 -37.87 29.33
C GLY A 245 44.98 -36.83 29.55
N TYR A 246 46.07 -37.14 30.24
CA TYR A 246 47.24 -36.27 30.43
C TYR A 246 48.51 -36.94 29.88
N ALA A 247 49.09 -36.30 28.86
CA ALA A 247 50.36 -36.76 28.28
C ALA A 247 51.54 -36.21 29.08
N CYS A 248 52.48 -37.09 29.41
CA CYS A 248 53.73 -36.76 30.11
C CYS A 248 53.53 -36.04 31.44
N GLU A 249 52.48 -36.34 32.20
CA GLU A 249 52.42 -35.95 33.60
C GLU A 249 53.49 -36.67 34.44
N LYS A 250 53.75 -36.21 35.67
CA LYS A 250 54.80 -36.75 36.54
C LYS A 250 54.30 -37.92 37.36
#